data_AF-A0A2G2X2A7-F1
#
_entry.id   AF-A0A2G2X2A7-F1
#
_cell.length_a   1.000
_cell.length_b   1.000
_cell.length_c   1.000
_cell.angle_alpha   90.00
_cell.angle_beta   90.00
_cell.angle_gamma   90.00
#
_symmetry.space_group_name_H-M   'P 1'
#
loop_
_entity.id
_entity.type
_entity.pdbx_description
1 polymer ?
#
loop_
_entity_poly.entity_id
_entity_poly.type
_entity_poly.pdbx_seq_one_letter_code
_entity_poly.pdbx_strand_id
1 'polypeptide(L)'
;MELCTQTVGADKVIITRRSGNHHPTIWGDHFLAYADLPEANEGEEKQHEDVKEEVRKMLVMAPSKSLQKLDLINTIQRLGVAYHFEHEIEESLSYMYTCYEEWIGEVDGNDLYAIALCFRLLRQQGYYVSCDAFRKFTDDQGNFKKELVNDVHGMMSLYEAAQFRVHGEEIMDEALNFTVTQLKLILPKLSNSQLAEQVSNALKF
;
A
#
# COMPACT_ATOMS: atom_id res chain seq x y z
N MET A 1 -62.32 -59.97 -34.31
CA MET A 1 -60.86 -59.89 -34.18
C MET A 1 -60.55 -58.54 -33.59
N GLU A 2 -59.96 -58.57 -32.40
CA GLU A 2 -59.48 -57.43 -31.63
C GLU A 2 -58.46 -56.62 -32.42
N LEU A 3 -58.41 -55.32 -32.14
CA LEU A 3 -57.16 -54.57 -32.07
C LEU A 3 -57.40 -53.39 -31.12
N CYS A 4 -57.04 -53.62 -29.86
CA CYS A 4 -56.93 -52.60 -28.83
C CYS A 4 -55.63 -51.82 -29.08
N THR A 5 -55.73 -50.58 -29.56
CA THR A 5 -54.60 -49.66 -29.63
C THR A 5 -54.48 -48.91 -28.32
N GLN A 6 -53.63 -49.41 -27.43
CA GLN A 6 -53.17 -48.68 -26.25
C GLN A 6 -52.26 -47.54 -26.69
N THR A 7 -52.74 -46.31 -26.61
CA THR A 7 -51.89 -45.12 -26.64
C THR A 7 -51.17 -45.00 -25.30
N VAL A 8 -49.90 -45.41 -25.26
CA VAL A 8 -48.99 -45.16 -24.14
C VAL A 8 -48.79 -43.65 -24.05
N GLY A 9 -49.32 -43.04 -22.99
CA GLY A 9 -49.07 -41.64 -22.68
C GLY A 9 -47.58 -41.41 -22.45
N ALA A 10 -46.97 -40.53 -23.24
CA ALA A 10 -45.63 -40.05 -22.98
C ALA A 10 -45.68 -39.14 -21.73
N ASP A 11 -45.33 -39.68 -20.57
CA ASP A 11 -45.11 -38.88 -19.37
C ASP A 11 -44.02 -37.85 -19.67
N LYS A 12 -44.43 -36.60 -19.79
CA LYS A 12 -43.56 -35.45 -20.01
C LYS A 12 -42.73 -35.28 -18.73
N VAL A 13 -41.52 -35.83 -18.69
CA VAL A 13 -40.60 -35.65 -17.56
C VAL A 13 -40.33 -34.15 -17.37
N ILE A 14 -40.95 -33.55 -16.37
CA ILE A 14 -40.75 -32.14 -16.01
C ILE A 14 -39.41 -32.04 -15.30
N ILE A 15 -38.34 -31.74 -16.04
CA ILE A 15 -37.04 -31.42 -15.46
C ILE A 15 -37.14 -30.05 -14.80
N THR A 16 -37.35 -30.04 -13.48
CA THR A 16 -37.37 -28.81 -12.69
C THR A 16 -35.95 -28.42 -12.33
N ARG A 17 -35.39 -27.38 -12.96
CA ARG A 17 -34.08 -26.83 -12.59
C ARG A 17 -34.20 -26.04 -11.28
N ARG A 18 -33.26 -26.25 -10.35
CA ARG A 18 -33.16 -25.46 -9.13
C ARG A 18 -32.67 -24.04 -9.47
N SER A 19 -33.31 -23.03 -8.88
CA SER A 19 -32.86 -21.63 -8.96
C SER A 19 -31.61 -21.43 -8.13
N GLY A 20 -30.63 -20.69 -8.65
CA GLY A 20 -29.39 -20.33 -7.92
C GLY A 20 -29.57 -19.18 -6.93
N ASN A 21 -30.69 -18.44 -6.98
CA ASN A 21 -31.00 -17.29 -6.13
C ASN A 21 -29.86 -16.25 -6.03
N HIS A 22 -29.13 -16.06 -7.12
CA HIS A 22 -28.08 -15.04 -7.19
C HIS A 22 -28.70 -13.65 -7.25
N HIS A 23 -28.11 -12.71 -6.50
CA HIS A 23 -28.49 -11.30 -6.59
C HIS A 23 -28.09 -10.73 -7.96
N PRO A 24 -28.91 -9.86 -8.57
CA PRO A 24 -28.54 -9.16 -9.80
C PRO A 24 -27.26 -8.33 -9.61
N THR A 25 -26.61 -7.96 -10.71
CA THR A 25 -25.42 -7.10 -10.63
C THR A 25 -25.83 -5.73 -10.09
N ILE A 26 -24.97 -5.11 -9.27
CA ILE A 26 -25.21 -3.75 -8.74
C ILE A 26 -25.18 -2.68 -9.85
N TRP A 27 -24.64 -3.04 -11.02
CA TRP A 27 -24.39 -2.11 -12.13
C TRP A 27 -25.40 -2.25 -13.27
N GLY A 28 -26.16 -3.36 -13.34
CA GLY A 28 -27.02 -3.68 -14.48
C GLY A 28 -26.27 -3.50 -15.80
N ASP A 29 -26.85 -2.68 -16.68
CA ASP A 29 -26.31 -2.34 -17.99
C ASP A 29 -25.55 -1.00 -18.01
N HIS A 30 -25.32 -0.36 -16.86
CA HIS A 30 -24.76 1.00 -16.75
C HIS A 30 -23.47 1.19 -17.54
N PHE A 31 -22.56 0.21 -17.49
CA PHE A 31 -21.29 0.28 -18.21
C PHE A 31 -21.36 -0.14 -19.67
N LEU A 32 -22.47 -0.72 -20.14
CA LEU A 32 -22.65 -1.08 -21.55
C LEU A 32 -22.82 0.17 -22.44
N ALA A 33 -23.28 1.28 -21.86
CA ALA A 33 -23.40 2.57 -22.54
C ALA A 33 -22.13 3.44 -22.44
N TYR A 34 -21.10 3.00 -21.73
CA TYR A 34 -19.93 3.80 -21.34
C TYR A 34 -18.83 3.86 -22.42
N ALA A 35 -19.06 3.27 -23.60
CA ALA A 35 -18.06 3.18 -24.67
C ALA A 35 -17.74 4.54 -25.34
N ASP A 36 -18.56 5.57 -25.12
CA ASP A 36 -18.46 6.87 -25.79
C ASP A 36 -18.04 8.00 -24.82
N LEU A 37 -17.07 7.77 -23.94
CA LEU A 37 -16.50 8.86 -23.13
C LEU A 37 -15.73 9.84 -24.04
N PRO A 38 -15.84 11.16 -23.81
CA PRO A 38 -15.01 12.13 -24.50
C PRO A 38 -13.53 11.85 -24.17
N GLU A 39 -12.70 11.78 -25.19
CA GLU A 39 -11.24 11.82 -25.01
C GLU A 39 -10.85 13.14 -24.33
N ALA A 40 -9.72 13.13 -23.62
CA ALA A 40 -9.17 14.34 -23.02
C ALA A 40 -8.96 15.39 -24.11
N ASN A 41 -9.30 16.65 -23.83
CA ASN A 41 -9.05 17.70 -24.79
C ASN A 41 -7.55 18.09 -24.80
N GLU A 42 -7.09 18.71 -25.88
CA GLU A 42 -5.69 19.14 -26.04
C GLU A 42 -5.18 20.00 -24.88
N GLY A 43 -6.05 20.79 -24.25
CA GLY A 43 -5.72 21.60 -23.08
C GLY A 43 -5.44 20.76 -21.84
N GLU A 44 -6.25 19.73 -21.58
CA GLU A 44 -6.08 18.79 -20.47
C GLU A 44 -4.83 17.93 -20.64
N GLU A 45 -4.57 17.43 -21.85
CA GLU A 45 -3.36 16.68 -22.17
C GLU A 45 -2.09 17.51 -21.95
N LYS A 46 -2.13 18.77 -22.37
CA LYS A 46 -1.01 19.69 -22.15
C LYS A 46 -0.78 19.97 -20.66
N GLN A 47 -1.84 20.24 -19.90
CA GLN A 47 -1.73 20.44 -18.45
C GLN A 47 -1.17 19.19 -17.76
N HIS A 48 -1.60 18.00 -18.19
CA HIS A 48 -1.07 16.74 -17.69
C HIS A 48 0.44 16.62 -17.94
N GLU A 49 0.92 16.86 -19.16
CA GLU A 49 2.36 16.79 -19.46
C GLU A 49 3.17 17.87 -18.74
N ASP A 50 2.63 19.09 -18.59
CA ASP A 50 3.28 20.18 -17.85
C ASP A 50 3.49 19.79 -16.38
N VAL A 51 2.45 19.32 -15.69
CA VAL A 51 2.52 18.89 -14.28
C VAL A 51 3.43 17.67 -14.12
N LYS A 52 3.38 16.73 -15.05
CA LYS A 52 4.25 15.55 -15.05
C LYS A 52 5.72 15.93 -15.16
N GLU A 53 6.08 16.89 -16.02
CA GLU A 53 7.44 17.41 -16.12
C GLU A 53 7.86 18.17 -14.84
N GLU A 54 6.95 18.91 -14.20
CA GLU A 54 7.25 19.55 -12.90
C GLU A 54 7.58 18.52 -11.82
N VAL A 55 6.77 17.46 -11.69
CA VAL A 55 7.01 16.38 -10.72
C VAL A 55 8.32 15.64 -11.02
N ARG A 56 8.62 15.39 -12.30
CA ARG A 56 9.91 14.83 -12.73
C ARG A 56 11.08 15.69 -12.27
N LYS A 57 11.01 17.01 -12.47
CA LYS A 57 12.05 17.94 -12.00
C LYS A 57 12.19 17.91 -10.47
N MET A 58 11.08 17.87 -9.74
CA MET A 58 11.13 17.74 -8.27
C MET A 58 11.86 16.46 -7.85
N LEU A 59 11.61 15.33 -8.53
CA LEU A 59 12.35 14.10 -8.29
C LEU A 59 13.84 14.29 -8.58
N VAL A 60 14.23 14.76 -9.76
CA VAL A 60 15.64 14.88 -10.16
C VAL A 60 16.41 15.89 -9.27
N MET A 61 15.78 16.99 -8.87
CA MET A 61 16.44 18.05 -8.12
C MET A 61 16.50 17.80 -6.62
N ALA A 62 15.59 16.99 -6.05
CA ALA A 62 15.60 16.70 -4.63
C ALA A 62 16.89 15.96 -4.24
N PRO A 63 17.57 16.37 -3.14
CA PRO A 63 18.81 15.73 -2.72
C PRO A 63 18.63 14.24 -2.49
N SER A 64 19.50 13.42 -3.06
CA SER A 64 19.32 11.97 -3.10
C SER A 64 19.26 11.30 -1.72
N LYS A 65 19.90 11.89 -0.71
CA LYS A 65 19.95 11.42 0.68
C LYS A 65 19.01 12.21 1.62
N SER A 66 17.83 12.64 1.15
CA SER A 66 16.93 13.49 1.94
C SER A 66 15.58 12.83 2.23
N LEU A 67 15.02 13.16 3.40
CA LEU A 67 13.65 12.78 3.75
C LEU A 67 12.63 13.30 2.73
N GLN A 68 12.85 14.51 2.20
CA GLN A 68 12.02 15.10 1.15
C GLN A 68 11.92 14.21 -0.10
N LYS A 69 13.04 13.59 -0.51
CA LYS A 69 13.06 12.67 -1.66
C LYS A 69 12.24 11.40 -1.36
N LEU A 70 12.38 10.84 -0.16
CA LEU A 70 11.59 9.68 0.29
C LEU A 70 10.09 10.00 0.34
N ASP A 71 9.71 11.14 0.90
CA ASP A 71 8.32 11.62 0.97
C ASP A 71 7.72 11.80 -0.42
N LEU A 72 8.48 12.36 -1.36
CA LEU A 72 8.03 12.56 -2.74
C LEU A 72 7.77 11.21 -3.42
N ILE A 73 8.71 10.26 -3.33
CA ILE A 73 8.53 8.91 -3.89
C ILE A 73 7.32 8.22 -3.26
N ASN A 74 7.21 8.26 -1.93
CA ASN A 74 6.09 7.68 -1.19
C ASN A 74 4.75 8.27 -1.61
N THR A 75 4.69 9.59 -1.79
CA THR A 75 3.47 10.30 -2.21
C THR A 75 3.07 9.90 -3.63
N ILE A 76 4.03 9.88 -4.57
CA ILE A 76 3.80 9.49 -5.96
C ILE A 76 3.26 8.04 -6.05
N GLN A 77 3.84 7.11 -5.28
CA GLN A 77 3.38 5.73 -5.21
C GLN A 77 1.96 5.63 -4.62
N ARG A 78 1.67 6.35 -3.54
CA ARG A 78 0.35 6.34 -2.89
C ARG A 78 -0.75 7.01 -3.71
N LEU A 79 -0.41 7.98 -4.55
CA LEU A 79 -1.33 8.59 -5.51
C LEU A 79 -1.63 7.68 -6.71
N GLY A 80 -0.91 6.56 -6.88
CA GLY A 80 -1.13 5.62 -7.97
C GLY A 80 -0.59 6.11 -9.32
N VAL A 81 0.28 7.12 -9.33
CA VAL A 81 0.84 7.72 -10.56
C VAL A 81 2.33 7.40 -10.77
N ALA A 82 2.89 6.50 -9.98
CA ALA A 82 4.30 6.09 -10.06
C ALA A 82 4.71 5.51 -11.41
N TYR A 83 3.76 4.94 -12.17
CA TYR A 83 4.02 4.38 -13.50
C TYR A 83 4.51 5.44 -14.53
N HIS A 84 4.33 6.74 -14.25
CA HIS A 84 4.89 7.81 -15.07
C HIS A 84 6.35 8.14 -14.78
N PHE A 85 6.90 7.63 -13.66
CA PHE A 85 8.20 8.02 -13.09
C PHE A 85 9.05 6.81 -12.69
N GLU A 86 8.81 5.64 -13.28
CA GLU A 86 9.46 4.38 -12.88
C GLU A 86 10.99 4.50 -12.92
N HIS A 87 11.52 5.10 -13.98
CA HIS A 87 12.96 5.27 -14.16
C HIS A 87 13.57 6.19 -13.11
N GLU A 88 12.97 7.35 -12.86
CA GLU A 88 13.46 8.33 -11.87
C GLU A 88 13.38 7.77 -10.44
N ILE A 89 12.35 6.99 -10.13
CA ILE A 89 12.19 6.32 -8.84
C ILE A 89 13.25 5.22 -8.68
N GLU A 90 13.45 4.37 -9.69
CA GLU A 90 14.44 3.30 -9.68
C GLU A 90 15.86 3.86 -9.50
N GLU A 91 16.25 4.87 -10.28
CA GLU A 91 17.55 5.52 -10.16
C GLU A 91 17.77 6.09 -8.75
N SER A 92 16.73 6.73 -8.20
CA SER A 92 16.78 7.32 -6.87
C SER A 92 16.95 6.28 -5.77
N LEU A 93 16.17 5.20 -5.80
CA LEU A 93 16.23 4.13 -4.80
C LEU A 93 17.50 3.30 -4.94
N SER A 94 17.99 3.08 -6.15
CA SER A 94 19.29 2.46 -6.43
C SER A 94 20.42 3.27 -5.79
N TYR A 95 20.44 4.59 -6.00
CA TYR A 95 21.43 5.45 -5.36
C TYR A 95 21.32 5.43 -3.83
N MET A 96 20.11 5.54 -3.28
CA MET A 96 19.90 5.45 -1.83
C MET A 96 20.41 4.14 -1.26
N TYR A 97 20.19 3.02 -1.96
CA TYR A 97 20.69 1.71 -1.56
C TYR A 97 22.22 1.69 -1.50
N THR A 98 22.91 2.23 -2.50
CA THR A 98 24.39 2.28 -2.52
C THR A 98 24.98 3.08 -1.35
N CYS A 99 24.24 4.05 -0.83
CA CYS A 99 24.65 4.87 0.30
C CYS A 99 23.93 4.52 1.61
N TYR A 100 23.18 3.43 1.67
CA TYR A 100 22.25 3.15 2.78
C TYR A 100 22.96 3.09 4.14
N GLU A 101 24.08 2.37 4.22
CA GLU A 101 24.86 2.20 5.46
C GLU A 101 25.49 3.50 5.95
N GLU A 102 25.89 4.39 5.04
CA GLU A 102 26.39 5.72 5.38
C GLU A 102 25.23 6.60 5.87
N TRP A 103 24.12 6.60 5.13
CA TRP A 103 22.94 7.41 5.43
C TRP A 103 22.30 7.03 6.76
N ILE A 104 22.15 5.74 7.07
CA ILE A 104 21.58 5.28 8.33
C ILE A 104 22.44 5.61 9.55
N GLY A 105 23.74 5.83 9.33
CA GLY A 105 24.69 6.32 10.32
C GLY A 105 24.67 7.84 10.51
N GLU A 106 24.33 8.61 9.46
CA GLU A 106 24.25 10.08 9.46
C GLU A 106 22.90 10.63 9.87
N VAL A 107 21.79 9.96 9.49
CA VAL A 107 20.44 10.32 9.89
C VAL A 107 20.39 10.38 11.41
N ASP A 108 19.70 11.40 11.95
CA ASP A 108 19.44 11.46 13.39
C ASP A 108 18.90 10.11 13.81
N GLY A 109 19.68 9.38 14.62
CA GLY A 109 19.38 8.01 14.99
C GLY A 109 18.03 7.86 15.69
N ASN A 110 17.37 8.96 16.02
CA ASN A 110 16.05 9.00 16.63
C ASN A 110 14.88 9.19 15.63
N ASP A 111 15.14 9.44 14.34
CA ASP A 111 14.08 9.60 13.34
C ASP A 111 13.54 8.24 12.87
N LEU A 112 12.56 7.71 13.62
CA LEU A 112 11.89 6.45 13.30
C LEU A 112 11.19 6.52 11.93
N TYR A 113 10.58 7.66 11.62
CA TYR A 113 9.84 7.86 10.37
C TYR A 113 10.75 7.71 9.15
N ALA A 114 11.88 8.42 9.12
CA ALA A 114 12.82 8.39 8.00
C ALA A 114 13.41 6.99 7.78
N ILE A 115 13.82 6.32 8.87
CA ILE A 115 14.41 4.99 8.81
C ILE A 115 13.39 3.96 8.32
N ALA A 116 12.18 3.96 8.89
CA ALA A 116 11.14 3.03 8.50
C ALA A 116 10.67 3.25 7.06
N LEU A 117 10.53 4.50 6.63
CA LEU A 117 10.13 4.83 5.26
C LEU A 117 11.19 4.38 4.24
N CYS A 118 12.46 4.68 4.48
CA CYS A 118 13.57 4.27 3.62
C CYS A 118 13.65 2.74 3.53
N PHE A 119 13.60 2.06 4.67
CA PHE A 119 13.60 0.59 4.73
C PHE A 119 12.45 0.00 3.91
N ARG A 120 11.23 0.52 4.08
CA ARG A 120 10.06 0.06 3.34
C ARG A 120 10.22 0.27 1.84
N LEU A 121 10.59 1.48 1.40
CA LEU A 121 10.72 1.82 -0.02
C LEU A 121 11.77 0.97 -0.72
N LEU A 122 12.91 0.72 -0.06
CA LEU A 122 13.98 -0.13 -0.61
C LEU A 122 13.52 -1.59 -0.73
N ARG A 123 12.92 -2.16 0.32
CA ARG A 123 12.43 -3.55 0.26
C ARG A 123 11.28 -3.74 -0.71
N GLN A 124 10.41 -2.75 -0.86
CA GLN A 124 9.34 -2.75 -1.87
C GLN A 124 9.88 -2.89 -3.29
N GLN A 125 11.09 -2.40 -3.57
CA GLN A 125 11.78 -2.55 -4.86
C GLN A 125 12.71 -3.78 -4.92
N GLY A 126 12.69 -4.63 -3.90
CA GLY A 126 13.50 -5.85 -3.87
C GLY A 126 14.95 -5.65 -3.39
N TYR A 127 15.32 -4.46 -2.91
CA TYR A 127 16.62 -4.26 -2.26
C TYR A 127 16.61 -4.86 -0.86
N TYR A 128 17.62 -5.68 -0.56
CA TYR A 128 17.81 -6.19 0.78
C TYR A 128 18.51 -5.15 1.66
N VAL A 129 17.80 -4.61 2.64
CA VAL A 129 18.37 -3.75 3.69
C VAL A 129 18.18 -4.40 5.05
N SER A 130 19.19 -4.35 5.92
CA SER A 130 19.15 -5.02 7.22
C SER A 130 18.12 -4.38 8.16
N CYS A 131 17.33 -5.21 8.85
CA CYS A 131 16.43 -4.75 9.92
C CYS A 131 17.19 -4.32 11.20
N ASP A 132 18.51 -4.55 11.27
CA ASP A 132 19.33 -4.13 12.39
C ASP A 132 19.36 -2.60 12.59
N ALA A 133 19.00 -1.85 11.54
CA ALA A 133 18.77 -0.41 11.62
C ALA A 133 17.76 -0.02 12.71
N PHE A 134 16.84 -0.92 13.08
CA PHE A 134 15.83 -0.68 14.12
C PHE A 134 16.31 -0.95 15.56
N ARG A 135 17.47 -1.59 15.78
CA ARG A 135 17.99 -1.89 17.13
C ARG A 135 18.18 -0.64 18.00
N LYS A 136 18.40 0.53 17.39
CA LYS A 136 18.50 1.80 18.12
C LYS A 136 17.19 2.22 18.80
N PHE A 137 16.06 1.68 18.34
CA PHE A 137 14.72 1.93 18.88
C PHE A 137 14.25 0.87 19.89
N THR A 138 15.09 -0.12 20.21
CA THR A 138 14.79 -1.16 21.20
C THR A 138 15.49 -0.89 22.53
N ASP A 139 14.96 -1.47 23.61
CA ASP A 139 15.61 -1.54 24.92
C ASP A 139 16.64 -2.68 25.00
N ASP A 140 17.31 -2.82 26.15
CA ASP A 140 18.31 -3.88 26.39
C ASP A 140 17.72 -5.30 26.34
N GLN A 141 16.39 -5.41 26.42
CA GLN A 141 15.64 -6.67 26.32
C GLN A 141 15.16 -6.95 24.89
N GLY A 142 15.45 -6.04 23.94
CA GLY A 142 15.08 -6.17 22.54
C GLY A 142 13.64 -5.76 22.21
N ASN A 143 12.93 -5.08 23.12
CA ASN A 143 11.57 -4.58 22.86
C ASN A 143 11.62 -3.13 22.36
N PHE A 144 10.73 -2.75 21.45
CA PHE A 144 10.59 -1.34 21.05
C PHE A 144 10.29 -0.43 22.25
N LYS A 145 11.04 0.66 22.34
CA LYS A 145 10.93 1.64 23.43
C LYS A 145 9.53 2.23 23.48
N LYS A 146 8.94 2.27 24.67
CA LYS A 146 7.58 2.80 24.88
C LYS A 146 7.43 4.27 24.52
N GLU A 147 8.51 5.04 24.49
CA GLU A 147 8.49 6.47 24.14
C GLU A 147 8.14 6.74 22.67
N LEU A 148 8.30 5.72 21.79
CA LEU A 148 7.95 5.82 20.37
C LEU A 148 6.45 6.08 20.15
N VAL A 149 5.61 5.82 21.15
CA VAL A 149 4.16 6.13 21.11
C VAL A 149 3.83 7.60 20.94
N ASN A 150 4.80 8.48 21.21
CA ASN A 150 4.63 9.92 21.02
C ASN A 150 4.77 10.33 19.54
N ASP A 151 5.40 9.49 18.72
CA ASP A 151 5.54 9.68 17.27
C ASP A 151 4.61 8.72 16.51
N VAL A 152 3.36 9.16 16.33
CA VAL A 152 2.34 8.38 15.61
C VAL A 152 2.72 8.17 14.14
N HIS A 153 3.42 9.13 13.51
CA HIS A 153 3.85 9.01 12.11
C HIS A 153 4.99 7.99 11.97
N GLY A 154 5.99 8.05 12.83
CA GLY A 154 7.05 7.04 12.89
C GLY A 154 6.51 5.65 13.20
N MET A 155 5.56 5.53 14.13
CA MET A 155 4.88 4.26 14.39
C MET A 155 4.12 3.70 13.19
N MET A 156 3.41 4.56 12.46
CA MET A 156 2.71 4.18 11.23
C MET A 156 3.70 3.71 10.16
N SER A 157 4.80 4.44 9.96
CA SER A 157 5.85 4.02 9.02
C SER A 157 6.50 2.71 9.44
N LEU A 158 6.74 2.48 10.74
CA LEU A 158 7.28 1.22 11.25
C LEU A 158 6.30 0.06 11.05
N TYR A 159 5.01 0.28 11.28
CA TYR A 159 3.96 -0.70 11.02
C TYR A 159 3.96 -1.15 9.56
N GLU A 160 4.03 -0.19 8.63
CA GLU A 160 4.08 -0.48 7.20
C GLU A 160 5.40 -1.17 6.80
N ALA A 161 6.53 -0.74 7.37
CA ALA A 161 7.84 -1.36 7.14
C ALA A 161 7.87 -2.82 7.61
N ALA A 162 7.22 -3.14 8.74
CA ALA A 162 7.14 -4.50 9.28
C ALA A 162 6.36 -5.48 8.39
N GLN A 163 5.57 -4.98 7.43
CA GLN A 163 4.95 -5.84 6.41
C GLN A 163 5.95 -6.39 5.38
N PHE A 164 7.13 -5.78 5.28
CA PHE A 164 8.23 -6.20 4.39
C PHE A 164 9.30 -7.04 5.09
N ARG A 165 8.96 -7.60 6.26
CA ARG A 165 9.85 -8.52 6.99
C ARG A 165 10.01 -9.85 6.25
N VAL A 166 11.14 -10.50 6.46
CA VAL A 166 11.42 -11.85 5.97
C VAL A 166 11.63 -12.82 7.14
N HIS A 167 11.64 -14.11 6.85
CA HIS A 167 11.83 -15.13 7.88
C HIS A 167 13.16 -14.97 8.63
N GLY A 168 13.12 -15.06 9.95
CA GLY A 168 14.29 -14.92 10.83
C GLY A 168 14.52 -13.50 11.36
N GLU A 169 13.69 -12.52 10.97
CA GLU A 169 13.81 -11.14 11.45
C GLU A 169 12.94 -10.88 12.68
N GLU A 170 13.37 -11.41 13.83
CA GLU A 170 12.62 -11.33 15.10
C GLU A 170 12.30 -9.87 15.51
N ILE A 171 13.21 -8.93 15.24
CA ILE A 171 12.98 -7.49 15.49
C ILE A 171 11.79 -6.95 14.69
N MET A 172 11.57 -7.45 13.47
CA MET A 172 10.44 -6.98 12.65
C MET A 172 9.13 -7.67 13.02
N ASP A 173 9.17 -8.91 13.54
CA ASP A 173 8.01 -9.55 14.15
C ASP A 173 7.58 -8.79 15.43
N GLU A 174 8.55 -8.38 16.25
CA GLU A 174 8.29 -7.54 17.43
C GLU A 174 7.79 -6.14 17.02
N ALA A 175 8.36 -5.53 15.98
CA ALA A 175 7.90 -4.25 15.42
C ALA A 175 6.42 -4.30 15.02
N LEU A 176 6.00 -5.37 14.33
CA LEU A 176 4.61 -5.55 13.95
C LEU A 176 3.71 -5.66 15.18
N ASN A 177 4.09 -6.49 16.16
CA ASN A 177 3.29 -6.69 17.36
C ASN A 177 3.17 -5.40 18.20
N PHE A 178 4.29 -4.71 18.39
CA PHE A 178 4.37 -3.42 19.08
C PHE A 178 3.47 -2.39 18.41
N THR A 179 3.67 -2.14 17.11
CA THR A 179 2.94 -1.10 16.38
C THR A 179 1.44 -1.39 16.30
N VAL A 180 1.02 -2.63 16.02
CA VAL A 180 -0.40 -3.02 16.02
C VAL A 180 -1.03 -2.77 17.39
N THR A 181 -0.34 -3.14 18.46
CA THR A 181 -0.84 -2.95 19.83
C THR A 181 -0.98 -1.47 20.16
N GLN A 182 0.07 -0.67 19.92
CA GLN A 182 0.07 0.75 20.27
C GLN A 182 -0.89 1.56 19.38
N LEU A 183 -0.95 1.30 18.07
CA LEU A 183 -1.88 1.99 17.17
C LEU A 183 -3.34 1.72 17.55
N LYS A 184 -3.70 0.49 17.94
CA LYS A 184 -5.04 0.16 18.45
C LYS A 184 -5.37 0.90 19.76
N LEU A 185 -4.39 1.10 20.64
CA LEU A 185 -4.56 1.83 21.90
C LEU A 185 -4.69 3.34 21.70
N ILE A 186 -3.99 3.89 20.71
CA ILE A 186 -3.98 5.32 20.40
C ILE A 186 -5.19 5.72 19.54
N LEU A 187 -5.69 4.85 18.66
CA LEU A 187 -6.78 5.14 17.72
C LEU A 187 -8.00 5.82 18.38
N PRO A 188 -8.53 5.37 19.54
CA PRO A 188 -9.65 6.06 20.21
C PRO A 188 -9.33 7.48 20.70
N LYS A 189 -8.05 7.81 20.87
CA LYS A 189 -7.56 9.11 21.39
C LYS A 189 -7.30 10.14 20.29
N LEU A 190 -7.13 9.71 19.04
CA LEU A 190 -6.78 10.59 17.91
C LEU A 190 -7.93 11.52 17.46
N SER A 191 -9.11 11.42 18.10
CA SER A 191 -10.34 12.13 17.72
C SER A 191 -10.71 11.90 16.24
N ASN A 192 -11.82 12.46 15.74
CA ASN A 192 -12.19 12.34 14.32
C ASN A 192 -11.26 13.18 13.43
N SER A 193 -10.00 12.78 13.33
CA SER A 193 -8.96 13.39 12.51
C SER A 193 -8.66 12.53 11.29
N GLN A 194 -8.14 13.15 10.23
CA GLN A 194 -7.62 12.45 9.05
C GLN A 194 -6.57 11.38 9.45
N LEU A 195 -5.77 11.66 10.49
CA LEU A 195 -4.80 10.71 11.02
C LEU A 195 -5.48 9.46 11.63
N ALA A 196 -6.59 9.63 12.35
CA ALA A 196 -7.36 8.49 12.86
C ALA A 196 -7.90 7.60 11.74
N GLU A 197 -8.36 8.20 10.64
CA GLU A 197 -8.81 7.45 9.46
C GLU A 197 -7.65 6.69 8.80
N GLN A 198 -6.48 7.32 8.64
CA GLN A 198 -5.27 6.68 8.11
C GLN A 198 -4.85 5.49 8.97
N VAL A 199 -4.78 5.65 10.29
CA VAL A 199 -4.46 4.57 11.24
C VAL A 199 -5.51 3.46 11.16
N SER A 200 -6.79 3.80 11.13
CA SER A 200 -7.87 2.81 11.02
C SER A 200 -7.80 2.02 9.72
N ASN A 201 -7.50 2.68 8.60
CA ASN A 201 -7.39 2.02 7.30
C ASN A 201 -6.15 1.13 7.23
N ALA A 202 -4.99 1.59 7.72
CA ALA A 202 -3.77 0.79 7.76
C ALA A 202 -3.90 -0.47 8.63
N LEU A 203 -4.65 -0.42 9.73
CA LEU A 203 -4.87 -1.60 10.59
C LEU A 203 -5.87 -2.63 10.02
N LYS A 204 -6.62 -2.28 8.98
CA LYS A 204 -7.63 -3.18 8.36
C LYS A 204 -7.04 -4.06 7.25
N PHE A 205 -5.98 -3.61 6.60
CA PHE A 205 -5.38 -4.23 5.41
C PHE A 205 -3.90 -4.52 5.66
#